data_AF-A6W1D1-F1
#
_entry.id   AF-A6W1D1-F1
#
_cell.length_a   1.000
_cell.length_b   1.000
_cell.length_c   1.000
_cell.angle_alpha   90.00
_cell.angle_beta   90.00
_cell.angle_gamma   90.00
#
_symmetry.space_group_name_H-M   'P 1'
#
loop_
_entity.id
_entity.type
_entity.pdbx_description
1 polymer ?
#
loop_
_entity_poly.entity_id
_entity_poly.type
_entity_poly.pdbx_seq_one_letter_code
_entity_poly.pdbx_strand_id
1 'polypeptide(L)'
;MKSALLLSTALLASAAHADVLGLTAEAGSYITNDGEDFNTYFGVAVEHPIPLIPNFRIQHQELEGKESGTKIDTSYNDYTLYYEFLDGLLWLDLDAGITLRSIDGSIGSTDVSDSYPLGYLSAYVSLPGTSISVGGEFKAGGGSDASITDTMLKVKFQPLYFGGLEAGYRKVHHDIDDIDGSSFDAKFTGVFIGAFVDF
;
A
#
# COMPACT_ATOMS: atom_id res chain seq x y z
N MET A 1 15.42 33.95 -6.96
CA MET A 1 14.86 33.36 -8.20
C MET A 1 15.72 32.16 -8.59
N LYS A 2 15.18 30.95 -8.46
CA LYS A 2 15.61 29.67 -9.07
C LYS A 2 15.11 28.52 -8.17
N SER A 3 13.98 27.95 -8.54
CA SER A 3 13.52 26.58 -8.22
C SER A 3 12.15 26.41 -8.88
N ALA A 4 12.15 26.16 -10.19
CA ALA A 4 10.93 25.90 -10.97
C ALA A 4 11.27 25.06 -12.21
N LEU A 5 12.15 24.05 -12.08
CA LEU A 5 12.64 23.31 -13.25
C LEU A 5 12.69 21.78 -13.08
N LEU A 6 11.95 21.21 -12.12
CA LEU A 6 11.84 19.74 -11.98
C LEU A 6 10.45 19.20 -12.34
N LEU A 7 9.43 20.07 -12.43
CA LEU A 7 8.07 19.65 -12.77
C LEU A 7 7.80 19.62 -14.29
N SER A 8 8.64 20.26 -15.10
CA SER A 8 8.42 20.40 -16.54
C SER A 8 8.93 19.22 -17.38
N THR A 9 9.87 18.43 -16.85
CA THR A 9 10.46 17.29 -17.59
C THR A 9 9.57 16.04 -17.56
N ALA A 10 8.63 15.94 -16.63
CA ALA A 10 7.65 14.84 -16.59
C ALA A 10 6.51 15.00 -17.63
N LEU A 11 6.29 16.22 -18.15
CA LEU A 11 5.19 16.55 -19.06
C LEU A 11 5.48 16.25 -20.55
N LEU A 12 6.65 15.69 -20.90
CA LEU A 12 7.09 15.53 -22.30
C LEU A 12 7.17 14.08 -22.81
N ALA A 13 6.70 13.08 -22.06
CA ALA A 13 6.85 11.68 -22.45
C ALA A 13 5.68 11.08 -23.27
N SER A 14 4.67 11.87 -23.64
CA SER A 14 3.49 11.36 -24.36
C SER A 14 3.62 11.41 -25.90
N ALA A 15 4.71 10.88 -26.45
CA ALA A 15 4.73 10.50 -27.87
C ALA A 15 5.91 9.56 -28.20
N ALA A 16 5.57 8.36 -28.67
CA ALA A 16 6.42 7.39 -29.37
C ALA A 16 7.20 6.35 -28.53
N HIS A 17 6.51 5.24 -28.21
CA HIS A 17 6.97 3.85 -28.44
C HIS A 17 8.44 3.51 -28.08
N ALA A 18 8.81 3.52 -26.79
CA ALA A 18 9.91 2.73 -26.21
C ALA A 18 9.98 2.92 -24.68
N ASP A 19 10.09 1.84 -23.91
CA ASP A 19 10.78 1.81 -22.60
C ASP A 19 10.33 2.85 -21.54
N VAL A 20 9.02 2.99 -21.33
CA VAL A 20 8.53 3.94 -20.31
C VAL A 20 8.60 3.27 -18.94
N LEU A 21 9.41 3.86 -18.06
CA LEU A 21 9.33 3.61 -16.61
C LEU A 21 7.95 4.10 -16.14
N GLY A 22 7.15 3.22 -15.56
CA GLY A 22 5.89 3.60 -14.91
C GLY A 22 6.17 4.29 -13.58
N LEU A 23 5.47 5.37 -13.28
CA LEU A 23 5.56 6.05 -11.99
C LEU A 23 4.17 6.33 -11.43
N THR A 24 3.79 5.58 -10.40
CA THR A 24 2.59 5.84 -9.61
C THR A 24 2.93 6.51 -8.27
N ALA A 25 2.19 7.54 -7.89
CA ALA A 25 2.20 8.06 -6.54
C ALA A 25 0.76 8.15 -5.99
N GLU A 26 0.54 7.67 -4.78
CA GLU A 26 -0.75 7.65 -4.09
C GLU A 26 -0.65 8.33 -2.72
N ALA A 27 -1.72 8.99 -2.30
CA ALA A 27 -1.85 9.50 -0.94
C ALA A 27 -3.31 9.57 -0.53
N GLY A 28 -3.58 9.34 0.74
CA GLY A 28 -4.93 9.40 1.25
C GLY A 28 -5.00 9.33 2.76
N SER A 29 -6.22 9.17 3.23
CA SER A 29 -6.51 8.99 4.63
C SER A 29 -7.41 7.81 4.86
N TYR A 30 -7.33 7.26 6.06
CA TYR A 30 -8.19 6.18 6.50
C TYR A 30 -8.74 6.46 7.88
N ILE A 31 -9.95 5.96 8.10
CA ILE A 31 -10.71 6.10 9.34
C ILE A 31 -10.85 4.71 9.92
N THR A 32 -10.37 4.55 11.15
CA THR A 32 -10.50 3.32 11.92
C THR A 32 -11.98 3.08 12.29
N ASN A 33 -12.39 1.84 12.52
CA ASN A 33 -13.77 1.56 12.94
C ASN A 33 -14.17 2.24 14.27
N ASP A 34 -13.20 2.61 15.11
CA ASP A 34 -13.43 3.38 16.32
C ASP A 34 -13.71 4.88 16.04
N GLY A 35 -13.42 5.36 14.82
CA GLY A 35 -13.89 6.63 14.28
C GLY A 35 -13.27 7.89 14.91
N GLU A 36 -12.38 7.74 15.88
CA GLU A 36 -11.76 8.87 16.61
C GLU A 36 -10.48 9.38 15.95
N ASP A 37 -9.72 8.51 15.29
CA ASP A 37 -8.36 8.80 14.85
C ASP A 37 -8.25 8.92 13.32
N PHE A 38 -7.67 10.04 12.87
CA PHE A 38 -7.41 10.32 11.46
C PHE A 38 -6.02 9.84 11.09
N ASN A 39 -5.96 8.89 10.17
CA ASN A 39 -4.71 8.28 9.77
C ASN A 39 -4.38 8.60 8.33
N THR A 40 -3.08 8.64 8.00
CA THR A 40 -2.62 8.97 6.65
C THR A 40 -1.80 7.85 6.04
N TYR A 41 -1.80 7.80 4.71
CA TYR A 41 -0.86 6.99 3.96
C TYR A 41 -0.39 7.72 2.71
N PHE A 42 0.81 7.36 2.27
CA PHE A 42 1.30 7.69 0.94
C PHE A 42 2.14 6.55 0.39
N GLY A 43 2.26 6.49 -0.93
CA GLY A 43 3.04 5.48 -1.61
C GLY A 43 3.60 6.00 -2.93
N VAL A 44 4.74 5.45 -3.33
CA VAL A 44 5.36 5.69 -4.64
C VAL A 44 5.80 4.35 -5.19
N ALA A 45 5.37 4.02 -6.40
CA ALA A 45 5.76 2.84 -7.16
C ALA A 45 6.51 3.25 -8.43
N VAL A 46 7.59 2.53 -8.72
CA VAL A 46 8.36 2.65 -9.94
C VAL A 46 8.37 1.29 -10.63
N GLU A 47 7.85 1.26 -11.84
CA GLU A 47 7.74 0.09 -12.68
C GLU A 47 8.74 0.18 -13.81
N HIS A 48 9.46 -0.91 -14.07
CA HIS A 48 10.45 -0.94 -15.13
C HIS A 48 9.97 -1.79 -16.31
N PRO A 49 10.47 -1.52 -17.52
CA PRO A 49 10.12 -2.31 -18.70
C PRO A 49 10.90 -3.64 -18.80
N ILE A 50 11.89 -3.90 -17.94
CA ILE A 50 12.79 -5.07 -18.03
C ILE A 50 12.22 -6.25 -17.21
N PRO A 51 11.70 -7.34 -17.83
CA PRO A 51 10.95 -8.37 -17.11
C PRO A 51 11.73 -9.16 -16.04
N LEU A 52 13.07 -9.08 -16.06
CA LEU A 52 13.94 -9.82 -15.13
C LEU A 52 14.24 -9.03 -13.84
N ILE A 53 14.03 -7.72 -13.87
CA ILE A 53 14.15 -6.89 -12.66
C ILE A 53 12.76 -6.93 -12.00
N PRO A 54 12.64 -6.79 -10.67
CA PRO A 54 11.35 -6.55 -10.03
C PRO A 54 11.05 -5.04 -9.91
N ASN A 55 9.78 -4.68 -10.10
CA ASN A 55 9.25 -3.35 -9.82
C ASN A 55 9.39 -3.03 -8.33
N PHE A 56 9.39 -1.75 -7.99
CA PHE A 56 9.64 -1.32 -6.61
C PHE A 56 8.61 -0.31 -6.13
N ARG A 57 8.06 -0.55 -4.93
CA ARG A 57 7.10 0.35 -4.28
C ARG A 57 7.50 0.62 -2.84
N ILE A 58 7.47 1.89 -2.45
CA ILE A 58 7.56 2.31 -1.05
C ILE A 58 6.19 2.80 -0.61
N GLN A 59 5.75 2.39 0.58
CA GLN A 59 4.56 2.95 1.20
C GLN A 59 4.84 3.30 2.66
N HIS A 60 4.31 4.43 3.10
CA HIS A 60 4.32 4.86 4.49
C HIS A 60 2.89 5.02 4.97
N GLN A 61 2.62 4.56 6.18
CA GLN A 61 1.29 4.59 6.78
C GLN A 61 1.41 4.84 8.29
N GLU A 62 0.62 5.74 8.81
CA GLU A 62 0.47 5.99 10.24
C GLU A 62 -0.80 5.30 10.71
N LEU A 63 -0.76 4.55 11.80
CA LEU A 63 -1.88 3.83 12.41
C LEU A 63 -2.00 4.15 13.89
N GLU A 64 -2.91 5.06 14.15
CA GLU A 64 -3.45 5.43 15.44
C GLU A 64 -4.87 4.87 15.58
N GLY A 65 -5.12 4.24 16.72
CA GLY A 65 -6.43 3.69 17.03
C GLY A 65 -6.50 3.16 18.46
N LYS A 66 -7.63 2.55 18.78
CA LYS A 66 -7.80 1.75 19.98
C LYS A 66 -8.28 0.36 19.57
N GLU A 67 -7.87 -0.65 20.31
CA GLU A 67 -8.40 -2.01 20.17
C GLU A 67 -8.58 -2.58 21.57
N SER A 68 -9.81 -2.97 21.91
CA SER A 68 -10.16 -3.47 23.25
C SER A 68 -9.70 -2.58 24.42
N GLY A 69 -9.60 -1.27 24.21
CA GLY A 69 -9.15 -0.29 25.21
C GLY A 69 -7.64 -0.03 25.24
N THR A 70 -6.85 -0.74 24.44
CA THR A 70 -5.41 -0.49 24.25
C THR A 70 -5.20 0.52 23.14
N LYS A 71 -4.51 1.64 23.42
CA LYS A 71 -4.11 2.61 22.39
C LYS A 71 -3.03 1.96 21.50
N ILE A 72 -3.21 2.03 20.20
CA ILE A 72 -2.22 1.63 19.20
C ILE A 72 -1.78 2.92 18.50
N ASP A 73 -0.48 3.13 18.39
CA ASP A 73 0.12 4.31 17.79
C ASP A 73 1.41 3.84 17.08
N THR A 74 1.25 3.39 15.84
CA THR A 74 2.28 2.67 15.08
C THR A 74 2.41 3.24 13.69
N SER A 75 3.60 3.19 13.12
CA SER A 75 3.86 3.55 11.74
C SER A 75 4.42 2.35 10.99
N TYR A 76 4.06 2.23 9.71
CA TYR A 76 4.47 1.16 8.82
C TYR A 76 5.22 1.74 7.63
N ASN A 77 6.43 1.25 7.39
CA ASN A 77 7.18 1.50 6.17
C ASN A 77 7.32 0.19 5.38
N ASP A 78 6.65 0.12 4.24
CA ASP A 78 6.66 -1.04 3.36
C ASP A 78 7.60 -0.79 2.18
N TYR A 79 8.56 -1.68 2.00
CA TYR A 79 9.42 -1.74 0.82
C TYR A 79 9.09 -3.00 0.02
N THR A 80 8.40 -2.84 -1.10
CA THR A 80 7.86 -3.95 -1.90
C THR A 80 8.63 -4.10 -3.20
N LEU A 81 9.03 -5.33 -3.51
CA LEU A 81 9.56 -5.74 -4.79
C LEU A 81 8.56 -6.71 -5.43
N TYR A 82 8.08 -6.43 -6.64
CA TYR A 82 7.03 -7.21 -7.28
C TYR A 82 7.24 -7.40 -8.78
N TYR A 83 6.60 -8.43 -9.32
CA TYR A 83 6.49 -8.68 -10.75
C TYR A 83 5.01 -8.62 -11.16
N GLU A 84 4.76 -8.06 -12.32
CA GLU A 84 3.46 -8.11 -13.01
C GLU A 84 3.37 -9.42 -13.82
N PHE A 85 2.49 -10.31 -13.39
CA PHE A 85 2.24 -11.57 -14.09
C PHE A 85 1.17 -11.41 -15.17
N LEU A 86 0.21 -10.51 -14.94
CA LEU A 86 -0.80 -10.09 -15.89
C LEU A 86 -0.88 -8.57 -15.87
N ASP A 87 -0.66 -7.96 -17.03
CA ASP A 87 -0.74 -6.52 -17.25
C ASP A 87 -1.94 -6.25 -18.17
N GLY A 88 -3.12 -6.08 -17.57
CA GLY A 88 -4.38 -5.80 -18.27
C GLY A 88 -4.92 -6.90 -19.18
N LEU A 89 -4.33 -8.11 -19.18
CA LEU A 89 -4.76 -9.21 -20.05
C LEU A 89 -6.17 -9.65 -19.65
N LEU A 90 -7.13 -9.54 -20.58
CA LEU A 90 -8.55 -9.79 -20.31
C LEU A 90 -9.06 -8.96 -19.12
N TRP A 91 -8.61 -7.71 -19.01
CA TRP A 91 -8.99 -6.76 -17.96
C TRP A 91 -8.57 -7.17 -16.53
N LEU A 92 -7.68 -8.15 -16.40
CA LEU A 92 -7.14 -8.61 -15.13
C LEU A 92 -5.68 -8.20 -15.01
N ASP A 93 -5.38 -7.55 -13.89
CA ASP A 93 -4.05 -7.20 -13.43
C ASP A 93 -3.70 -8.12 -12.26
N LEU A 94 -2.52 -8.73 -12.28
CA LEU A 94 -2.08 -9.67 -11.25
C LEU A 94 -0.59 -9.50 -10.99
N ASP A 95 -0.27 -9.08 -9.76
CA ASP A 95 1.10 -8.81 -9.34
C ASP A 95 1.43 -9.66 -8.13
N ALA A 96 2.66 -10.15 -8.04
CA ALA A 96 3.11 -10.80 -6.83
C ALA A 96 4.58 -10.50 -6.54
N GLY A 97 4.93 -10.55 -5.26
CA GLY A 97 6.22 -10.08 -4.80
C GLY A 97 6.49 -10.35 -3.33
N ILE A 98 7.42 -9.59 -2.80
CA ILE A 98 7.78 -9.59 -1.39
C ILE A 98 7.78 -8.16 -0.86
N THR A 99 7.39 -7.98 0.39
CA THR A 99 7.43 -6.71 1.11
C THR A 99 8.27 -6.89 2.36
N LEU A 100 9.22 -5.98 2.60
CA LEU A 100 9.81 -5.80 3.92
C LEU A 100 9.04 -4.69 4.62
N ARG A 101 8.31 -5.03 5.68
CA ARG A 101 7.54 -4.08 6.49
C ARG A 101 8.33 -3.74 7.76
N SER A 102 8.75 -2.49 7.91
CA SER A 102 9.26 -1.94 9.17
C SER A 102 8.11 -1.35 9.97
N ILE A 103 8.00 -1.74 11.24
CA ILE A 103 7.00 -1.26 12.19
C ILE A 103 7.73 -0.48 13.27
N ASP A 104 7.29 0.73 13.54
CA ASP A 104 7.84 1.56 14.61
C ASP A 104 6.71 2.29 15.34
N GLY A 105 6.68 2.21 16.67
CA GLY A 105 5.73 2.94 17.50
C GLY A 105 5.46 2.27 18.84
N SER A 106 4.24 2.43 19.35
CA SER A 106 3.82 1.91 20.65
C SER A 106 2.45 1.25 20.58
N ILE A 107 2.31 0.21 21.39
CA ILE A 107 1.07 -0.53 21.60
C ILE A 107 0.83 -0.55 23.11
N GLY A 108 -0.12 0.26 23.57
CA GLY A 108 -0.39 0.48 24.98
C GLY A 108 0.79 1.18 25.68
N SER A 109 1.57 0.40 26.42
CA SER A 109 2.79 0.87 27.12
C SER A 109 4.06 0.18 26.62
N THR A 110 3.95 -0.64 25.58
CA THR A 110 5.06 -1.39 25.01
C THR A 110 5.49 -0.74 23.70
N ASP A 111 6.78 -0.45 23.57
CA ASP A 111 7.36 0.02 22.33
C ASP A 111 7.61 -1.17 21.39
N VAL A 112 7.32 -0.99 20.10
CA VAL A 112 7.54 -1.99 19.05
C VAL A 112 8.39 -1.35 17.96
N SER A 113 9.51 -2.01 17.62
CA SER A 113 10.40 -1.60 16.53
C SER A 113 11.01 -2.85 15.90
N ASP A 114 10.36 -3.36 14.86
CA ASP A 114 10.73 -4.61 14.20
C ASP A 114 10.45 -4.59 12.71
N SER A 115 11.16 -5.44 11.97
CA SER A 115 10.98 -5.59 10.52
C SER A 115 10.60 -7.02 10.14
N TYR A 116 9.55 -7.17 9.34
CA TYR A 116 8.99 -8.46 8.96
C TYR A 116 8.97 -8.66 7.44
N PRO A 117 9.47 -9.80 6.94
CA PRO A 117 9.30 -10.16 5.54
C PRO A 117 7.89 -10.71 5.30
N LEU A 118 7.20 -10.16 4.31
CA LEU A 118 5.85 -10.53 3.90
C LEU A 118 5.87 -10.93 2.42
N GLY A 119 5.04 -11.90 2.04
CA GLY A 119 4.65 -12.08 0.65
C GLY A 119 3.64 -11.01 0.26
N TYR A 120 3.70 -10.56 -0.99
CA TYR A 120 2.79 -9.58 -1.58
C TYR A 120 2.04 -10.19 -2.76
N LEU A 121 0.74 -9.92 -2.84
CA LEU A 121 -0.12 -10.28 -3.94
C LEU A 121 -1.10 -9.13 -4.20
N SER A 122 -1.29 -8.77 -5.46
CA SER A 122 -2.32 -7.83 -5.88
C SER A 122 -3.10 -8.38 -7.06
N ALA A 123 -4.41 -8.14 -7.06
CA ALA A 123 -5.27 -8.48 -8.17
C ALA A 123 -6.31 -7.39 -8.39
N TYR A 124 -6.41 -6.89 -9.62
CA TYR A 124 -7.41 -5.89 -10.02
C TYR A 124 -8.13 -6.32 -11.28
N VAL A 125 -9.42 -6.01 -11.35
CA VAL A 125 -10.22 -6.16 -12.55
C VAL A 125 -10.68 -4.79 -13.00
N SER A 126 -10.28 -4.41 -14.20
CA SER A 126 -10.69 -3.16 -14.85
C SER A 126 -12.02 -3.36 -15.57
N LEU A 127 -13.01 -2.50 -15.30
CA LEU A 127 -14.34 -2.66 -15.88
C LEU A 127 -14.39 -2.11 -17.32
N PRO A 128 -14.65 -2.95 -18.34
CA PRO A 128 -14.59 -2.53 -19.74
C PRO A 128 -15.55 -1.37 -20.04
N GLY A 129 -15.05 -0.35 -20.74
CA GLY A 129 -15.84 0.83 -21.11
C GLY A 129 -16.04 1.84 -19.97
N THR A 130 -15.34 1.67 -18.85
CA THR A 130 -15.36 2.60 -17.72
C THR A 130 -13.94 2.96 -17.28
N SER A 131 -13.84 3.97 -16.42
CA SER A 131 -12.60 4.35 -15.74
C SER A 131 -12.48 3.69 -14.35
N ILE A 132 -13.18 2.58 -14.10
CA ILE A 132 -13.26 1.95 -12.79
C ILE A 132 -12.50 0.63 -12.79
N SER A 133 -11.70 0.41 -11.75
CA SER A 133 -11.07 -0.87 -11.46
C SER A 133 -11.37 -1.29 -10.03
N VAL A 134 -11.64 -2.58 -9.81
CA VAL A 134 -11.96 -3.14 -8.50
C VAL A 134 -11.04 -4.29 -8.21
N GLY A 135 -10.48 -4.33 -7.00
CA GLY A 135 -9.53 -5.37 -6.65
C GLY A 135 -9.07 -5.27 -5.22
N GLY A 136 -7.88 -5.78 -4.98
CA GLY A 136 -7.28 -5.76 -3.67
C GLY A 136 -5.81 -6.08 -3.65
N GLU A 137 -5.25 -5.87 -2.47
CA GLU A 137 -3.87 -6.19 -2.14
C GLU A 137 -3.88 -7.08 -0.89
N PHE A 138 -3.00 -8.07 -0.87
CA PHE A 138 -2.82 -8.99 0.23
C PHE A 138 -1.33 -9.08 0.56
N LYS A 139 -0.99 -8.83 1.82
CA LYS A 139 0.36 -9.02 2.35
C LYS A 139 0.29 -9.95 3.54
N ALA A 140 1.09 -11.00 3.54
CA ALA A 140 1.13 -11.93 4.66
C ALA A 140 2.53 -12.51 4.88
N GLY A 141 2.92 -12.67 6.13
CA GLY A 141 4.22 -13.21 6.52
C GLY A 141 4.50 -12.96 7.97
N GLY A 142 5.77 -12.85 8.33
CA GLY A 142 6.17 -12.74 9.72
C GLY A 142 7.47 -13.46 10.04
N GLY A 143 7.74 -13.63 11.33
CA GLY A 143 8.89 -14.32 11.89
C GLY A 143 8.46 -15.53 12.74
N SER A 144 9.38 -16.05 13.55
CA SER A 144 9.10 -17.09 14.55
C SER A 144 8.06 -16.66 15.59
N ASP A 145 8.00 -15.36 15.86
CA ASP A 145 7.35 -14.79 17.04
C ASP A 145 6.23 -13.80 16.66
N ALA A 146 5.97 -13.62 15.35
CA ALA A 146 4.91 -12.74 14.87
C ALA A 146 4.39 -13.19 13.51
N SER A 147 3.08 -13.10 13.33
CA SER A 147 2.36 -13.30 12.08
C SER A 147 1.59 -12.02 11.76
N ILE A 148 1.78 -11.52 10.55
CA ILE A 148 1.15 -10.30 10.04
C ILE A 148 0.34 -10.67 8.81
N THR A 149 -0.93 -10.29 8.82
CA THR A 149 -1.82 -10.39 7.65
C THR A 149 -2.47 -9.05 7.40
N ASP A 150 -2.30 -8.50 6.20
CA ASP A 150 -2.85 -7.23 5.76
C ASP A 150 -3.62 -7.45 4.46
N THR A 151 -4.91 -7.14 4.49
CA THR A 151 -5.83 -7.31 3.38
C THR A 151 -6.49 -5.98 3.08
N MET A 152 -6.38 -5.53 1.83
CA MET A 152 -6.98 -4.31 1.34
C MET A 152 -7.89 -4.62 0.15
N LEU A 153 -9.13 -4.16 0.20
CA LEU A 153 -10.04 -4.12 -0.95
C LEU A 153 -10.15 -2.67 -1.41
N LYS A 154 -10.01 -2.43 -2.71
CA LYS A 154 -9.91 -1.08 -3.29
C LYS A 154 -10.74 -0.98 -4.56
N VAL A 155 -11.44 0.14 -4.69
CA VAL A 155 -12.05 0.62 -5.93
C VAL A 155 -11.24 1.84 -6.38
N LYS A 156 -10.73 1.81 -7.61
CA LYS A 156 -10.03 2.91 -8.26
C LYS A 156 -10.94 3.52 -9.32
N PHE A 157 -10.96 4.84 -9.39
CA PHE A 157 -11.66 5.61 -10.42
C PHE A 157 -10.69 6.60 -11.06
N GLN A 158 -10.29 6.33 -12.31
CA GLN A 158 -9.28 7.09 -13.06
C GLN A 158 -9.90 7.82 -14.27
N PRO A 159 -10.63 8.93 -14.06
CA PRO A 159 -11.22 9.68 -15.16
C PRO A 159 -10.20 10.48 -15.96
N LEU A 160 -9.01 10.72 -15.41
CA LEU A 160 -7.92 11.44 -16.07
C LEU A 160 -6.86 10.45 -16.51
N TYR A 161 -6.20 10.75 -17.64
CA TYR A 161 -5.14 9.89 -18.17
C TYR A 161 -3.96 9.71 -17.19
N PHE A 162 -3.76 10.65 -16.27
CA PHE A 162 -2.62 10.69 -15.35
C PHE A 162 -2.98 10.52 -13.88
N GLY A 163 -4.24 10.23 -13.55
CA GLY A 163 -4.62 10.14 -12.15
C GLY A 163 -6.11 9.97 -11.86
N GLY A 164 -6.38 9.68 -10.60
CA GLY A 164 -7.70 9.26 -10.16
C GLY A 164 -7.89 9.34 -8.66
N LEU A 165 -9.03 8.81 -8.24
CA LEU A 165 -9.40 8.63 -6.85
C LEU A 165 -9.45 7.16 -6.53
N GLU A 166 -9.17 6.83 -5.28
CA GLU A 166 -9.34 5.48 -4.77
C GLU A 166 -10.07 5.49 -3.44
N ALA A 167 -10.84 4.45 -3.20
CA ALA A 167 -11.49 4.23 -1.92
C ALA A 167 -11.55 2.74 -1.63
N GLY A 168 -11.62 2.38 -0.36
CA GLY A 168 -11.60 0.97 -0.02
C GLY A 168 -11.78 0.68 1.45
N TYR A 169 -11.55 -0.60 1.77
CA TYR A 169 -11.59 -1.13 3.11
C TYR A 169 -10.31 -1.92 3.34
N ARG A 170 -9.73 -1.77 4.53
CA ARG A 170 -8.50 -2.44 4.91
C ARG A 170 -8.67 -3.13 6.25
N LYS A 171 -8.06 -4.29 6.36
CA LYS A 171 -7.97 -5.09 7.57
C LYS A 171 -6.53 -5.52 7.78
N VAL A 172 -5.96 -5.16 8.93
CA VAL A 172 -4.63 -5.60 9.36
C VAL A 172 -4.80 -6.42 10.62
N HIS A 173 -4.19 -7.59 10.64
CA HIS A 173 -4.18 -8.50 11.77
C HIS A 173 -2.73 -8.77 12.15
N HIS A 174 -2.37 -8.37 13.37
CA HIS A 174 -1.10 -8.70 14.00
C HIS A 174 -1.36 -9.74 15.07
N ASP A 175 -0.75 -10.91 14.89
CA ASP A 175 -0.74 -11.98 15.87
C ASP A 175 0.70 -12.11 16.36
N ILE A 176 0.99 -11.61 17.55
CA ILE A 176 2.34 -11.61 18.12
C ILE A 176 2.35 -12.58 19.30
N ASP A 177 3.12 -13.65 19.13
CA ASP A 177 3.38 -14.66 20.14
C ASP A 177 4.63 -14.22 20.92
N ASP A 178 4.48 -13.92 22.21
CA ASP A 178 5.58 -13.76 23.18
C ASP A 178 6.48 -12.49 23.04
N ILE A 179 5.89 -11.31 23.27
CA ILE A 179 6.68 -10.16 23.79
C ILE A 179 6.48 -10.10 25.32
N ASP A 180 7.53 -10.42 26.08
CA ASP A 180 7.57 -10.37 27.56
C ASP A 180 6.46 -11.19 28.27
N GLY A 181 6.10 -12.36 27.73
CA GLY A 181 5.17 -13.30 28.38
C GLY A 181 3.69 -12.93 28.28
N SER A 182 3.33 -12.06 27.34
CA SER A 182 1.93 -11.69 27.02
C SER A 182 1.63 -11.88 25.53
N SER A 183 0.53 -12.54 25.21
CA SER A 183 0.00 -12.70 23.85
C SER A 183 -0.76 -11.44 23.41
N PHE A 184 -0.45 -10.89 22.25
CA PHE A 184 -1.09 -9.67 21.74
C PHE A 184 -1.73 -9.90 20.37
N ASP A 185 -3.06 -9.83 20.30
CA ASP A 185 -3.87 -9.96 19.07
C ASP A 185 -4.49 -8.58 18.76
N ALA A 186 -3.89 -7.84 17.82
CA ALA A 186 -4.44 -6.58 17.33
C ALA A 186 -5.09 -6.74 15.96
N LYS A 187 -6.37 -6.35 15.88
CA LYS A 187 -7.14 -6.34 14.64
C LYS A 187 -7.53 -4.93 14.28
N PHE A 188 -6.80 -4.36 13.33
CA PHE A 188 -7.15 -3.09 12.77
C PHE A 188 -8.09 -3.25 11.58
N THR A 189 -9.16 -2.45 11.55
CA THR A 189 -10.07 -2.38 10.41
C THR A 189 -10.51 -0.94 10.15
N GLY A 190 -10.60 -0.55 8.88
CA GLY A 190 -10.98 0.81 8.51
C GLY A 190 -11.32 0.99 7.04
N VAL A 191 -12.01 2.09 6.76
CA VAL A 191 -12.28 2.55 5.38
C VAL A 191 -11.30 3.66 5.02
N PHE A 192 -10.96 3.77 3.74
CA PHE A 192 -10.04 4.78 3.26
C PHE A 192 -10.51 5.45 1.98
N ILE A 193 -10.02 6.66 1.77
CA ILE A 193 -10.15 7.41 0.52
C ILE A 193 -8.81 8.07 0.21
N GLY A 194 -8.46 8.14 -1.06
CA GLY A 194 -7.22 8.75 -1.52
C GLY A 194 -7.30 9.21 -2.95
N ALA A 195 -6.22 9.81 -3.39
CA ALA A 195 -5.96 10.17 -4.77
C ALA A 195 -4.64 9.57 -5.21
N PHE A 196 -4.52 9.30 -6.50
CA PHE A 196 -3.29 8.82 -7.09
C PHE A 196 -3.02 9.52 -8.42
N VAL A 197 -1.74 9.58 -8.77
CA VAL A 197 -1.25 9.97 -10.08
C VAL A 197 -0.42 8.84 -10.64
N ASP A 198 -0.50 8.64 -11.94
CA ASP A 198 0.11 7.53 -12.67
C ASP A 198 0.62 8.04 -14.02
N PHE A 199 1.88 7.75 -14.35
CA PHE A 199 2.63 8.32 -15.48
C PHE A 199 3.37 7.26 -16.29
#